data_AF-A0A814EW27-F1
#
_entry.id   AF-A0A814EW27-F1
#
_cell.length_a   1.000
_cell.length_b   1.000
_cell.length_c   1.000
_cell.angle_alpha   90.00
_cell.angle_beta   90.00
_cell.angle_gamma   90.00
#
_symmetry.space_group_name_H-M   'P 1'
#
loop_
_entity.id
_entity.type
_entity.pdbx_description
1 polymer ?
#
loop_
_entity_poly.entity_id
_entity_poly.type
_entity_poly.pdbx_seq_one_letter_code
_entity_poly.pdbx_strand_id
1 'polypeptide(L)'
;MASSNIIDILKPKDYDKNPEKYKKVSIVVVSDTHKNHEKLSIPDGDIFLHCGDFTNRHDWLNLSADQIPQSVIDFNQWLGKLSHPHKLVICGNHELDELIQIEDISIYGCPWPFTEHYRTKWPSIPSHIDILMTHVPPQFILDLAYQPKALSSTEPCSMCNNTVHGCYGHWGSASLIKEIRQRIQPRVHCFGHVHDDPGHKYDQDDTGTLFINAATDLSNRPFKFNFLC
;
A
#
# COMPACT_ATOMS: atom_id res chain seq x y z
N MET A 1 -13.29 20.59 14.20
CA MET A 1 -13.35 19.68 13.05
C MET A 1 -12.05 19.85 12.30
N ALA A 2 -11.13 18.89 12.39
CA ALA A 2 -9.88 18.97 11.64
C ALA A 2 -10.22 18.73 10.16
N SER A 3 -10.01 19.74 9.32
CA SER A 3 -9.99 19.55 7.87
C SER A 3 -8.89 18.55 7.56
N SER A 4 -9.25 17.30 7.29
CA SER A 4 -8.31 16.36 6.67
C SER A 4 -7.97 16.95 5.31
N ASN A 5 -6.76 17.49 5.14
CA ASN A 5 -6.28 17.97 3.86
C ASN A 5 -6.20 16.78 2.91
N ILE A 6 -7.23 16.59 2.09
CA ILE A 6 -7.22 15.58 1.02
C ILE A 6 -6.14 16.01 0.03
N ILE A 7 -5.25 15.08 -0.31
CA ILE A 7 -4.14 15.34 -1.24
C ILE A 7 -4.66 15.22 -2.66
N ASP A 8 -4.46 16.26 -3.47
CA ASP A 8 -4.77 16.24 -4.91
C ASP A 8 -3.50 15.92 -5.71
N ILE A 9 -3.56 14.91 -6.59
CA ILE A 9 -2.40 14.43 -7.36
C ILE A 9 -2.68 14.62 -8.87
N LEU A 10 -1.84 15.39 -9.57
CA LEU A 10 -1.97 15.78 -10.99
C LEU A 10 -1.23 14.87 -11.99
N LYS A 11 -1.84 14.55 -13.15
CA LYS A 11 -1.17 13.86 -14.27
C LYS A 11 0.03 14.69 -14.80
N PRO A 12 1.26 14.15 -14.86
CA PRO A 12 2.46 14.90 -15.21
C PRO A 12 2.45 15.53 -16.61
N LYS A 13 1.73 14.94 -17.56
CA LYS A 13 1.59 15.50 -18.93
C LYS A 13 0.68 16.74 -18.96
N ASP A 14 -0.06 16.98 -17.89
CA ASP A 14 -1.09 18.00 -17.79
C ASP A 14 -0.76 19.01 -16.70
N TYR A 15 0.52 19.37 -16.54
CA TYR A 15 0.96 20.41 -15.62
C TYR A 15 0.52 21.83 -16.10
N ASP A 16 -0.77 22.01 -16.35
CA ASP A 16 -1.42 23.30 -16.21
C ASP A 16 -1.65 23.49 -14.70
N LYS A 17 -1.21 24.63 -14.15
CA LYS A 17 -1.32 24.95 -12.72
C LYS A 17 -2.77 25.20 -12.27
N ASN A 18 -3.77 24.80 -13.08
CA ASN A 18 -5.18 24.95 -12.80
C ASN A 18 -5.85 23.58 -12.52
N PRO A 19 -5.82 23.10 -11.26
CA PRO A 19 -6.40 21.80 -10.89
C PRO A 19 -7.93 21.71 -11.08
N GLU A 20 -8.64 22.83 -11.19
CA GLU A 20 -10.10 22.86 -11.39
C GLU A 20 -10.54 22.41 -12.80
N LYS A 21 -9.59 22.26 -13.74
CA LYS A 21 -9.88 21.77 -15.10
C LYS A 21 -10.00 20.25 -15.20
N TYR A 22 -9.50 19.53 -14.21
CA TYR A 22 -9.37 18.08 -14.24
C TYR A 22 -10.53 17.41 -13.53
N LYS A 23 -10.94 16.25 -14.04
CA LYS A 23 -11.89 15.40 -13.34
C LYS A 23 -11.21 14.89 -12.06
N LYS A 24 -11.87 15.09 -10.92
CA LYS A 24 -11.43 14.59 -9.62
C LYS A 24 -11.94 13.16 -9.45
N VAL A 25 -11.02 12.20 -9.28
CA VAL A 25 -11.31 10.81 -8.90
C VAL A 25 -10.86 10.60 -7.45
N SER A 26 -11.80 10.42 -6.53
CA SER A 26 -11.52 10.15 -5.13
C SER A 26 -11.14 8.68 -4.92
N ILE A 27 -9.96 8.43 -4.36
CA ILE A 27 -9.41 7.09 -4.12
C ILE A 27 -9.24 6.89 -2.62
N VAL A 28 -9.76 5.77 -2.11
CA VAL A 28 -9.63 5.33 -0.71
C VAL A 28 -8.74 4.11 -0.66
N VAL A 29 -7.73 4.13 0.22
CA VAL A 29 -6.73 3.07 0.36
C VAL A 29 -6.72 2.56 1.79
N VAL A 30 -6.73 1.23 1.92
CA VAL A 30 -6.66 0.49 3.18
C VAL A 30 -5.66 -0.67 3.02
N SER A 31 -5.05 -1.12 4.09
CA SER A 31 -4.25 -2.33 4.13
C SER A 31 -4.31 -2.96 5.52
N ASP A 32 -3.92 -4.24 5.63
CA ASP A 32 -3.67 -4.92 6.90
C ASP A 32 -4.88 -4.85 7.83
N THR A 33 -6.05 -5.24 7.31
CA THR A 33 -7.27 -5.21 8.12
C THR A 33 -7.31 -6.35 9.11
N HIS A 34 -6.62 -7.48 8.86
CA HIS A 34 -6.54 -8.61 9.78
C HIS A 34 -7.91 -9.02 10.38
N LYS A 35 -8.93 -9.07 9.51
CA LYS A 35 -10.35 -9.38 9.82
C LYS A 35 -11.12 -8.28 10.58
N ASN A 36 -10.49 -7.16 10.88
CA ASN A 36 -11.10 -6.01 11.56
C ASN A 36 -11.78 -5.02 10.60
N HIS A 37 -11.99 -5.39 9.33
CA HIS A 37 -12.52 -4.50 8.28
C HIS A 37 -13.90 -3.90 8.61
N GLU A 38 -14.78 -4.63 9.29
CA GLU A 38 -16.09 -4.11 9.76
C GLU A 38 -15.97 -3.01 10.84
N LYS A 39 -14.80 -2.86 11.47
CA LYS A 39 -14.56 -1.79 12.47
C LYS A 39 -14.15 -0.47 11.82
N LEU A 40 -13.78 -0.49 10.53
CA LEU A 40 -13.31 0.70 9.83
C LEU A 40 -14.48 1.54 9.33
N SER A 41 -14.40 2.84 9.57
CA SER A 41 -15.27 3.82 8.89
C SER A 41 -14.65 4.18 7.56
N ILE A 42 -15.07 3.50 6.48
CA ILE A 42 -14.56 3.75 5.13
C ILE A 42 -15.25 5.00 4.54
N PRO A 43 -14.51 6.07 4.19
CA PRO A 43 -15.08 7.21 3.49
C PRO A 43 -15.62 6.81 2.10
N ASP A 44 -16.60 7.54 1.57
CA ASP A 44 -17.00 7.36 0.17
C ASP A 44 -15.86 7.76 -0.79
N GLY A 45 -15.80 7.08 -1.93
CA GLY A 45 -14.87 7.36 -3.02
C GLY A 45 -15.25 6.63 -4.30
N ASP A 46 -14.62 7.00 -5.41
CA ASP A 46 -14.83 6.39 -6.72
C ASP A 46 -14.12 5.04 -6.83
N ILE A 47 -12.96 4.91 -6.18
CA ILE A 47 -12.12 3.71 -6.19
C ILE A 47 -11.72 3.34 -4.76
N PHE A 48 -11.91 2.08 -4.39
CA PHE A 48 -11.39 1.48 -3.16
C PHE A 48 -10.21 0.55 -3.48
N LEU A 49 -9.10 0.72 -2.77
CA LEU A 49 -7.88 -0.09 -2.89
C LEU A 49 -7.58 -0.78 -1.55
N HIS A 50 -7.32 -2.09 -1.56
CA HIS A 50 -6.83 -2.85 -0.41
C HIS A 50 -5.45 -3.47 -0.68
N CYS A 51 -4.41 -3.08 0.07
CA CYS A 51 -3.03 -3.50 -0.16
C CYS A 51 -2.61 -4.83 0.52
N GLY A 52 -3.54 -5.76 0.70
CA GLY A 52 -3.27 -7.10 1.27
C GLY A 52 -3.45 -7.24 2.79
N ASP A 53 -3.34 -8.49 3.26
CA ASP A 53 -3.48 -8.92 4.67
C ASP A 53 -4.87 -8.60 5.25
N PHE A 54 -5.92 -9.02 4.54
CA PHE A 54 -7.28 -8.95 5.05
C PHE A 54 -7.68 -10.19 5.88
N THR A 55 -6.95 -11.29 5.74
CA THR A 55 -7.04 -12.49 6.59
C THR A 55 -5.89 -12.56 7.60
N ASN A 56 -5.95 -13.53 8.51
CA ASN A 56 -4.81 -13.89 9.35
C ASN A 56 -4.18 -15.19 8.86
N ARG A 57 -2.85 -15.34 9.04
CA ARG A 57 -2.13 -16.60 8.72
C ARG A 57 -2.82 -17.86 9.23
N HIS A 58 -3.37 -17.78 10.44
CA HIS A 58 -3.98 -18.91 11.13
C HIS A 58 -5.31 -19.34 10.51
N ASP A 59 -6.00 -18.46 9.77
CA ASP A 59 -7.27 -18.80 9.11
C ASP A 59 -7.09 -19.87 8.02
N TRP A 60 -5.87 -19.98 7.48
CA TRP A 60 -5.51 -20.95 6.44
C TRP A 60 -4.96 -22.27 7.01
N LEU A 61 -4.74 -22.36 8.32
CA LEU A 61 -4.23 -23.59 8.94
C LEU A 61 -5.32 -24.66 8.97
N ASN A 62 -4.91 -25.91 8.75
CA ASN A 62 -5.78 -27.10 8.75
C ASN A 62 -6.87 -27.09 7.66
N LEU A 63 -6.71 -26.28 6.62
CA LEU A 63 -7.53 -26.32 5.41
C LEU A 63 -6.85 -27.19 4.34
N SER A 64 -7.67 -27.92 3.60
CA SER A 64 -7.29 -28.58 2.35
C SER A 64 -7.16 -27.55 1.23
N ALA A 65 -6.45 -27.88 0.15
CA ALA A 65 -6.14 -26.94 -0.93
C ALA A 65 -7.37 -26.37 -1.66
N ASP A 66 -8.51 -27.05 -1.57
CA ASP A 66 -9.81 -26.66 -2.15
C ASP A 66 -10.70 -25.86 -1.20
N GLN A 67 -10.26 -25.62 0.03
CA GLN A 67 -11.04 -24.91 1.05
C GLN A 67 -10.65 -23.43 1.12
N ILE A 68 -11.65 -22.58 1.29
CA ILE A 68 -11.51 -21.13 1.47
C ILE A 68 -11.85 -20.80 2.93
N PRO A 69 -10.99 -20.07 3.68
CA PRO A 69 -11.31 -19.66 5.04
C PRO A 69 -12.56 -18.78 5.10
N GLN A 70 -13.32 -18.89 6.19
CA GLN A 70 -14.49 -18.03 6.43
C GLN A 70 -14.13 -16.54 6.41
N SER A 71 -12.93 -16.15 6.84
CA SER A 71 -12.47 -14.75 6.82
C SER A 71 -12.38 -14.15 5.41
N VAL A 72 -12.11 -14.97 4.38
CA VAL A 72 -12.15 -14.53 2.98
C VAL A 72 -13.59 -14.25 2.56
N ILE A 73 -14.52 -15.11 2.96
CA ILE A 73 -15.95 -14.96 2.67
C ILE A 73 -16.50 -13.69 3.35
N ASP A 74 -16.17 -13.50 4.63
CA ASP A 74 -16.59 -12.34 5.43
C ASP A 74 -16.04 -11.04 4.82
N PHE A 75 -14.75 -11.03 4.46
CA PHE A 75 -14.14 -9.89 3.78
C PHE A 75 -14.82 -9.57 2.45
N ASN A 76 -15.11 -10.58 1.62
CA ASN A 76 -15.79 -10.38 0.34
C ASN A 76 -17.22 -9.84 0.53
N GLN A 77 -17.94 -10.31 1.55
CA GLN A 77 -19.26 -9.79 1.88
C GLN A 77 -19.20 -8.32 2.33
N TRP A 78 -18.25 -7.98 3.20
CA TRP A 78 -18.02 -6.61 3.63
C TRP A 78 -17.63 -5.70 2.46
N LEU A 79 -16.72 -6.16 1.60
CA LEU A 79 -16.29 -5.45 0.40
C LEU A 79 -17.47 -5.13 -0.51
N GLY A 80 -18.41 -6.07 -0.66
CA GLY A 80 -19.66 -5.90 -1.43
C GLY A 80 -20.61 -4.84 -0.87
N LYS A 81 -20.53 -4.50 0.42
CA LYS A 81 -21.35 -3.45 1.04
C LYS A 81 -20.83 -2.03 0.76
N LEU A 82 -19.58 -1.88 0.36
CA LEU A 82 -18.98 -0.56 0.12
C LEU A 82 -19.60 0.10 -1.13
N SER A 83 -19.91 1.39 -1.01
CA SER A 83 -20.54 2.23 -2.05
C SER A 83 -19.67 2.46 -3.30
N HIS A 84 -18.36 2.22 -3.19
CA HIS A 84 -17.36 2.47 -4.22
C HIS A 84 -17.67 1.69 -5.52
N PRO A 85 -17.79 2.36 -6.68
CA PRO A 85 -18.02 1.69 -7.97
C PRO A 85 -16.93 0.68 -8.33
N HIS A 86 -15.66 1.03 -8.08
CA HIS A 86 -14.51 0.17 -8.34
C HIS A 86 -13.81 -0.24 -7.05
N LYS A 87 -13.44 -1.51 -6.95
CA LYS A 87 -12.81 -2.10 -5.76
C LYS A 87 -11.68 -3.01 -6.22
N LEU A 88 -10.45 -2.73 -5.82
CA LEU A 88 -9.27 -3.54 -6.14
C LEU A 88 -8.63 -4.03 -4.85
N VAL A 89 -8.30 -5.31 -4.81
CA VAL A 89 -7.66 -5.94 -3.67
C VAL A 89 -6.46 -6.69 -4.20
N ILE A 90 -5.28 -6.40 -3.66
CA ILE A 90 -4.10 -7.24 -3.85
C ILE A 90 -3.92 -8.13 -2.64
N CYS A 91 -3.20 -9.22 -2.83
CA CYS A 91 -2.90 -10.14 -1.76
C CYS A 91 -1.75 -9.64 -0.89
N GLY A 92 -1.80 -9.91 0.42
CA GLY A 92 -0.71 -9.62 1.33
C GLY A 92 0.28 -10.78 1.42
N ASN A 93 0.90 -10.98 2.59
CA ASN A 93 1.59 -12.23 2.93
C ASN A 93 0.63 -13.37 3.29
N HIS A 94 -0.67 -13.11 3.26
CA HIS A 94 -1.70 -14.06 3.63
C HIS A 94 -2.61 -14.56 2.47
N GLU A 95 -2.48 -14.06 1.22
CA GLU A 95 -3.38 -14.41 0.10
C GLU A 95 -2.65 -14.66 -1.28
N LEU A 96 -3.34 -15.14 -2.35
CA LEU A 96 -2.78 -15.52 -3.68
C LEU A 96 -3.36 -14.74 -4.92
N ASP A 97 -2.48 -14.54 -5.93
CA ASP A 97 -2.34 -13.54 -7.03
C ASP A 97 -3.38 -13.45 -8.19
N GLU A 98 -3.76 -12.22 -8.64
CA GLU A 98 -4.13 -11.84 -10.04
C GLU A 98 -3.98 -10.30 -10.33
N LEU A 99 -3.72 -9.92 -11.59
CA LEU A 99 -3.58 -8.54 -12.12
C LEU A 99 -4.93 -7.99 -12.64
N ILE A 100 -5.29 -6.73 -12.31
CA ILE A 100 -6.51 -6.07 -12.80
C ILE A 100 -6.20 -4.67 -13.36
N GLN A 101 -6.80 -4.32 -14.51
CA GLN A 101 -6.72 -3.01 -15.16
C GLN A 101 -8.10 -2.31 -15.12
N ILE A 102 -8.19 -1.01 -14.78
CA ILE A 102 -9.45 -0.25 -14.71
C ILE A 102 -9.33 1.11 -15.43
N GLU A 103 -10.10 1.32 -16.50
CA GLU A 103 -10.27 2.60 -17.22
C GLU A 103 -8.96 3.31 -17.66
N ASP A 104 -8.86 4.64 -17.51
CA ASP A 104 -7.73 5.52 -17.88
C ASP A 104 -6.68 5.71 -16.76
N ILE A 105 -6.73 4.86 -15.72
CA ILE A 105 -5.76 4.82 -14.61
C ILE A 105 -5.09 3.45 -14.62
N SER A 106 -3.79 3.42 -14.89
CA SER A 106 -3.05 2.15 -14.82
C SER A 106 -2.69 1.82 -13.37
N ILE A 107 -3.41 0.85 -12.80
CA ILE A 107 -3.16 0.30 -11.46
C ILE A 107 -2.49 -1.06 -11.60
N TYR A 108 -1.36 -1.28 -10.93
CA TYR A 108 -0.67 -2.57 -10.91
C TYR A 108 -0.52 -3.08 -9.48
N GLY A 109 -0.93 -4.32 -9.22
CA GLY A 109 -0.81 -4.97 -7.92
C GLY A 109 0.29 -6.02 -7.90
N CYS A 110 1.17 -5.99 -6.89
CA CYS A 110 2.15 -7.05 -6.65
C CYS A 110 2.15 -7.52 -5.18
N PRO A 111 1.71 -8.76 -4.90
CA PRO A 111 1.65 -9.30 -3.54
C PRO A 111 3.03 -9.71 -2.98
N TRP A 112 3.05 -10.19 -1.72
CA TRP A 112 4.23 -10.42 -0.89
C TRP A 112 5.29 -11.39 -1.47
N PRO A 113 6.59 -11.04 -1.46
CA PRO A 113 7.66 -11.80 -2.10
C PRO A 113 8.66 -12.45 -1.10
N PHE A 114 8.30 -13.53 -0.40
CA PHE A 114 9.25 -14.21 0.53
C PHE A 114 9.98 -15.43 -0.04
N THR A 115 9.85 -15.72 -1.33
CA THR A 115 10.78 -16.64 -2.02
C THR A 115 11.62 -15.86 -3.03
N GLU A 116 12.89 -16.25 -3.25
CA GLU A 116 13.77 -15.72 -4.32
C GLU A 116 13.04 -15.56 -5.67
N HIS A 117 12.04 -16.43 -5.90
CA HIS A 117 11.15 -16.44 -7.05
C HIS A 117 10.32 -15.17 -7.31
N TYR A 118 10.19 -14.25 -6.34
CA TYR A 118 9.42 -13.01 -6.52
C TYR A 118 10.27 -11.75 -6.66
N ARG A 119 11.59 -11.80 -6.38
CA ARG A 119 12.51 -10.70 -6.74
C ARG A 119 12.53 -10.47 -8.26
N THR A 120 12.17 -11.47 -9.04
CA THR A 120 12.03 -11.43 -10.49
C THR A 120 10.71 -10.81 -10.96
N LYS A 121 9.74 -10.55 -10.07
CA LYS A 121 8.48 -9.90 -10.43
C LYS A 121 8.60 -8.38 -10.56
N TRP A 122 9.47 -7.71 -9.79
CA TRP A 122 9.64 -6.25 -9.94
C TRP A 122 9.99 -5.83 -11.38
N PRO A 123 10.93 -6.51 -12.08
CA PRO A 123 11.21 -6.26 -13.49
C PRO A 123 9.99 -6.35 -14.43
N SER A 124 8.95 -7.13 -14.07
CA SER A 124 7.74 -7.28 -14.88
C SER A 124 6.74 -6.14 -14.72
N ILE A 125 6.88 -5.30 -13.69
CA ILE A 125 6.02 -4.14 -13.46
C ILE A 125 6.25 -3.14 -14.61
N PRO A 126 5.21 -2.67 -15.31
CA PRO A 126 5.37 -1.65 -16.36
C PRO A 126 5.94 -0.33 -15.81
N SER A 127 6.68 0.42 -16.63
CA SER A 127 7.10 1.78 -16.29
C SER A 127 5.98 2.79 -16.50
N HIS A 128 6.05 3.93 -15.81
CA HIS A 128 5.14 5.09 -15.96
C HIS A 128 3.66 4.77 -15.70
N ILE A 129 3.38 3.83 -14.79
CA ILE A 129 2.04 3.59 -14.27
C ILE A 129 1.62 4.70 -13.31
N ASP A 130 0.32 4.91 -13.18
CA ASP A 130 -0.22 5.96 -12.31
C ASP A 130 -0.12 5.56 -10.83
N ILE A 131 -0.58 4.35 -10.50
CA ILE A 131 -0.66 3.84 -9.14
C ILE A 131 -0.02 2.45 -9.09
N LEU A 132 1.01 2.31 -8.27
CA LEU A 132 1.56 1.02 -7.88
C LEU A 132 0.93 0.58 -6.55
N MET A 133 0.50 -0.68 -6.46
CA MET A 133 0.10 -1.33 -5.22
C MET A 133 1.08 -2.48 -4.92
N THR A 134 1.69 -2.47 -3.74
CA THR A 134 2.44 -3.62 -3.21
C THR A 134 2.02 -3.90 -1.78
N HIS A 135 2.24 -5.11 -1.26
CA HIS A 135 2.07 -5.31 0.18
C HIS A 135 3.31 -4.81 0.97
N VAL A 136 4.51 -5.18 0.51
CA VAL A 136 5.79 -4.77 1.14
C VAL A 136 6.05 -3.28 0.89
N PRO A 137 6.53 -2.52 1.90
CA PRO A 137 7.06 -1.18 1.68
C PRO A 137 8.40 -1.18 0.90
N PRO A 138 8.74 -0.08 0.20
CA PRO A 138 10.12 0.16 -0.21
C PRO A 138 11.02 0.38 1.01
N GLN A 139 12.30 -0.01 0.92
CA GLN A 139 13.23 0.22 2.03
C GLN A 139 13.40 1.72 2.32
N PHE A 140 13.40 2.08 3.61
CA PHE A 140 13.50 3.44 4.15
C PHE A 140 12.30 4.35 3.85
N ILE A 141 11.19 3.78 3.40
CA ILE A 141 9.95 4.49 3.13
C ILE A 141 8.84 3.91 4.00
N LEU A 142 8.54 4.60 5.12
CA LEU A 142 7.45 4.24 6.03
C LEU A 142 7.50 2.77 6.46
N ASP A 143 8.71 2.27 6.73
CA ASP A 143 9.04 0.86 6.87
C ASP A 143 9.70 0.50 8.21
N LEU A 144 9.64 1.40 9.19
CA LEU A 144 10.24 1.19 10.51
C LEU A 144 9.27 0.43 11.42
N ALA A 145 9.61 -0.81 11.80
CA ALA A 145 8.74 -1.68 12.60
C ALA A 145 9.46 -2.31 13.80
N TYR A 146 8.70 -2.64 14.85
CA TYR A 146 9.25 -3.23 16.07
C TYR A 146 9.85 -4.63 15.80
N GLN A 147 11.09 -4.85 16.24
CA GLN A 147 11.85 -6.07 16.05
C GLN A 147 12.36 -6.62 17.40
N PRO A 148 11.65 -7.58 18.02
CA PRO A 148 11.98 -8.07 19.37
C PRO A 148 13.32 -8.82 19.46
N LYS A 149 13.86 -9.30 18.34
CA LYS A 149 15.17 -9.99 18.29
C LYS A 149 16.37 -9.05 18.17
N ALA A 150 16.15 -7.77 17.89
CA ALA A 150 17.20 -6.77 17.99
C ALA A 150 17.28 -6.37 19.48
N LEU A 151 18.28 -6.90 20.21
CA LEU A 151 18.73 -6.25 21.46
C LEU A 151 18.85 -4.75 21.14
N SER A 152 18.19 -3.87 21.90
CA SER A 152 18.03 -2.45 21.56
C SER A 152 19.27 -1.92 20.85
N SER A 153 19.18 -1.82 19.52
CA SER A 153 20.35 -1.47 18.72
C SER A 153 20.71 -0.05 19.11
N THR A 154 21.87 0.11 19.74
CA THR A 154 22.47 1.43 20.00
C THR A 154 23.21 1.94 18.77
N GLU A 155 23.34 1.12 17.73
CA GLU A 155 24.00 1.48 16.49
C GLU A 155 23.17 2.52 15.73
N PRO A 156 23.79 3.64 15.31
CA PRO A 156 23.13 4.65 14.50
C PRO A 156 22.83 4.12 13.09
N CYS A 157 21.62 4.35 12.60
CA CYS A 157 21.24 4.03 11.23
C CYS A 157 21.81 5.08 10.27
N SER A 158 22.78 4.70 9.46
CA SER A 158 23.41 5.58 8.46
C SER A 158 22.42 6.13 7.43
N MET A 159 21.30 5.42 7.21
CA MET A 159 20.26 5.79 6.25
C MET A 159 19.18 6.70 6.85
N CYS A 160 19.14 6.84 8.18
CA CYS A 160 18.21 7.71 8.90
C CYS A 160 18.95 8.82 9.64
N ASN A 161 19.91 9.46 8.96
CA ASN A 161 20.70 10.58 9.48
C ASN A 161 21.37 10.25 10.84
N ASN A 162 21.90 9.03 10.97
CA ASN A 162 22.52 8.49 12.19
C ASN A 162 21.58 8.42 13.41
N THR A 163 20.27 8.31 13.19
CA THR A 163 19.29 8.09 14.26
C THR A 163 19.40 6.66 14.79
N VAL A 164 19.29 6.51 16.11
CA VAL A 164 19.26 5.21 16.78
C VAL A 164 17.80 4.76 16.92
N HIS A 165 17.44 3.61 16.35
CA HIS A 165 16.07 3.11 16.33
C HIS A 165 15.73 2.13 17.48
N GLY A 166 16.68 1.82 18.37
CA GLY A 166 16.44 0.95 19.52
C GLY A 166 15.97 -0.44 19.09
N CYS A 167 14.75 -0.84 19.49
CA CYS A 167 14.17 -2.13 19.13
C CYS A 167 13.42 -2.12 17.79
N TYR A 168 13.60 -1.10 16.95
CA TYR A 168 12.95 -1.02 15.63
C TYR A 168 13.97 -1.26 14.52
N GLY A 169 13.50 -1.85 13.41
CA GLY A 169 14.27 -2.11 12.21
C GLY A 169 13.50 -1.77 10.95
N HIS A 170 14.19 -1.65 9.82
CA HIS A 170 13.58 -1.41 8.51
C HIS A 170 13.15 -2.72 7.87
N TRP A 171 11.86 -2.84 7.53
CA TRP A 171 11.26 -4.06 6.96
C TRP A 171 11.01 -3.95 5.45
N GLY A 172 11.37 -2.82 4.84
CA GLY A 172 11.15 -2.57 3.42
C GLY A 172 12.18 -3.22 2.49
N SER A 173 11.83 -3.28 1.20
CA SER A 173 12.61 -3.95 0.17
C SER A 173 13.57 -3.02 -0.57
N ALA A 174 14.87 -3.31 -0.50
CA ALA A 174 15.93 -2.56 -1.18
C ALA A 174 15.83 -2.65 -2.71
N SER A 175 15.41 -3.81 -3.24
CA SER A 175 15.24 -3.99 -4.68
C SER A 175 14.01 -3.25 -5.20
N LEU A 176 12.94 -3.16 -4.40
CA LEU A 176 11.73 -2.43 -4.78
C LEU A 176 11.99 -0.94 -4.92
N ILE A 177 12.65 -0.31 -3.93
CA ILE A 177 12.95 1.13 -4.01
C ILE A 177 13.87 1.46 -5.20
N LYS A 178 14.80 0.56 -5.55
CA LYS A 178 15.65 0.69 -6.74
C LYS A 178 14.82 0.71 -8.02
N GLU A 179 13.90 -0.24 -8.19
CA GLU A 179 13.02 -0.32 -9.35
C GLU A 179 12.10 0.89 -9.45
N ILE A 180 11.54 1.35 -8.32
CA ILE A 180 10.70 2.54 -8.24
C ILE A 180 11.48 3.77 -8.71
N ARG A 181 12.68 4.01 -8.17
CA ARG A 181 13.46 5.20 -8.49
C ARG A 181 14.06 5.18 -9.89
N GLN A 182 14.44 4.02 -10.39
CA GLN A 182 15.17 3.90 -11.66
C GLN A 182 14.27 3.65 -12.88
N ARG A 183 13.07 3.07 -12.70
CA ARG A 183 12.29 2.55 -13.84
C ARG A 183 10.78 2.72 -13.71
N ILE A 184 10.18 2.28 -12.61
CA ILE A 184 8.71 2.23 -12.49
C ILE A 184 8.17 3.66 -12.37
N GLN A 185 8.75 4.45 -11.46
CA GLN A 185 8.43 5.86 -11.21
C GLN A 185 6.91 6.13 -11.19
N PRO A 186 6.15 5.43 -10.32
CA PRO A 186 4.71 5.63 -10.25
C PRO A 186 4.42 7.00 -9.61
N ARG A 187 3.24 7.56 -9.86
CA ARG A 187 2.85 8.82 -9.20
C ARG A 187 2.48 8.58 -7.74
N VAL A 188 1.81 7.46 -7.50
CA VAL A 188 1.43 7.01 -6.16
C VAL A 188 1.87 5.57 -5.99
N HIS A 189 2.45 5.26 -4.84
CA HIS A 189 2.74 3.89 -4.43
C HIS A 189 2.06 3.62 -3.10
N CYS A 190 1.06 2.75 -3.14
CA CYS A 190 0.25 2.33 -2.00
C CYS A 190 0.72 0.97 -1.47
N PHE A 191 0.94 0.86 -0.16
CA PHE A 191 1.35 -0.38 0.49
C PHE A 191 0.90 -0.47 1.95
N GLY A 192 1.30 -1.54 2.64
CA GLY A 192 0.99 -1.79 4.04
C GLY A 192 2.11 -2.55 4.74
N HIS A 193 1.77 -3.65 5.42
CA HIS A 193 2.65 -4.59 6.12
C HIS A 193 3.34 -4.05 7.38
N VAL A 194 3.83 -2.81 7.35
CA VAL A 194 4.49 -2.18 8.50
C VAL A 194 3.47 -1.39 9.29
N HIS A 195 2.95 -2.00 10.37
CA HIS A 195 1.86 -1.43 11.16
C HIS A 195 2.29 -0.29 12.10
N ASP A 196 3.59 -0.22 12.41
CA ASP A 196 4.17 0.78 13.31
C ASP A 196 4.39 2.15 12.64
N ASP A 197 4.41 2.21 11.31
CA ASP A 197 4.75 3.43 10.54
C ASP A 197 3.71 3.80 9.45
N PRO A 198 2.40 3.81 9.75
CA PRO A 198 1.37 4.19 8.80
C PRO A 198 1.43 5.70 8.51
N GLY A 199 1.17 6.09 7.27
CA GLY A 199 1.24 7.49 6.87
C GLY A 199 1.50 7.69 5.39
N HIS A 200 2.00 8.87 5.03
CA HIS A 200 2.39 9.18 3.67
C HIS A 200 3.61 10.10 3.63
N LYS A 201 4.42 10.00 2.57
CA LYS A 201 5.50 10.97 2.29
C LYS A 201 5.82 11.04 0.81
N TYR A 202 6.31 12.19 0.35
CA TYR A 202 6.83 12.36 -1.00
C TYR A 202 8.31 12.00 -1.09
N ASP A 203 8.70 11.41 -2.22
CA ASP A 203 10.11 11.22 -2.61
C ASP A 203 10.68 12.49 -3.25
N GLN A 204 10.81 13.57 -2.45
CA GLN A 204 11.09 14.91 -2.97
C GLN A 204 12.45 15.04 -3.69
N ASP A 205 13.41 14.20 -3.34
CA ASP A 205 14.78 14.26 -3.87
C ASP A 205 15.02 13.37 -5.09
N ASP A 206 14.06 12.51 -5.46
CA ASP A 206 14.23 11.51 -6.52
C ASP A 206 13.05 11.54 -7.51
N THR A 207 11.98 10.79 -7.25
CA THR A 207 10.91 10.53 -8.25
C THR A 207 9.72 11.48 -8.17
N GLY A 208 9.52 12.17 -7.04
CA GLY A 208 8.27 12.85 -6.74
C GLY A 208 7.09 11.90 -6.48
N THR A 209 7.32 10.59 -6.36
CA THR A 209 6.29 9.60 -5.98
C THR A 209 5.72 9.93 -4.61
N LEU A 210 4.38 9.89 -4.49
CA LEU A 210 3.71 9.85 -3.19
C LEU A 210 3.66 8.41 -2.68
N PHE A 211 4.33 8.15 -1.57
CA PHE A 211 4.27 6.87 -0.88
C PHE A 211 3.19 6.91 0.20
N ILE A 212 2.38 5.86 0.28
CA ILE A 212 1.28 5.72 1.26
C ILE A 212 1.39 4.35 1.92
N ASN A 213 1.72 4.33 3.22
CA ASN A 213 1.52 3.17 4.08
C ASN A 213 0.10 3.24 4.66
N ALA A 214 -0.79 2.39 4.16
CA ALA A 214 -2.20 2.34 4.50
C ALA A 214 -2.52 1.25 5.55
N ALA A 215 -1.55 0.73 6.29
CA ALA A 215 -1.78 -0.26 7.34
C ALA A 215 -2.78 0.26 8.39
N THR A 216 -3.83 -0.53 8.65
CA THR A 216 -4.94 -0.13 9.54
C THR A 216 -5.03 -0.88 10.86
N ASP A 217 -4.30 -1.99 11.03
CA ASP A 217 -4.39 -2.82 12.24
C ASP A 217 -4.22 -2.03 13.55
N LEU A 218 -3.25 -1.11 13.58
CA LEU A 218 -3.01 -0.22 14.73
C LEU A 218 -3.62 1.18 14.58
N SER A 219 -3.80 1.66 13.35
CA SER A 219 -4.19 3.06 13.09
C SER A 219 -5.69 3.28 13.00
N ASN A 220 -6.46 2.27 12.57
CA ASN A 220 -7.88 2.35 12.20
C ASN A 220 -8.22 3.52 11.26
N ARG A 221 -7.28 3.95 10.40
CA ARG A 221 -7.43 5.15 9.56
C ARG A 221 -7.23 4.81 8.08
N PRO A 222 -8.32 4.68 7.30
CA PRO A 222 -8.23 4.67 5.85
C PRO A 222 -7.58 5.94 5.31
N PHE A 223 -6.80 5.82 4.25
CA PHE A 223 -6.21 6.97 3.56
C PHE A 223 -7.07 7.38 2.38
N LYS A 224 -7.29 8.69 2.17
CA LYS A 224 -8.06 9.22 1.04
C LYS A 224 -7.27 10.32 0.32
N PHE A 225 -7.19 10.21 -1.00
CA PHE A 225 -6.62 11.23 -1.88
C PHE A 225 -7.46 11.40 -3.14
N ASN A 226 -7.27 12.49 -3.87
CA ASN A 226 -7.86 12.67 -5.19
C ASN A 226 -6.80 12.53 -6.27
N PHE A 227 -7.17 11.86 -7.34
CA PHE A 227 -6.40 11.76 -8.55
C PHE A 227 -7.06 12.63 -9.62
N LEU A 228 -6.30 13.55 -10.21
CA LEU A 228 -6.78 14.49 -11.20
C LEU A 228 -6.46 13.96 -12.60
N CYS A 229 -7.49 13.74 -13.41
CA CYS A 229 -7.41 13.22 -14.79
C CYS A 229 -8.04 14.15 -15.83
#